data_AF-A0A9P3EFM5-F1
#
_entry.id   AF-A0A9P3EFM5-F1
#
_cell.length_a   1.000
_cell.length_b   1.000
_cell.length_c   1.000
_cell.angle_alpha   90.00
_cell.angle_beta   90.00
_cell.angle_gamma   90.00
#
_symmetry.space_group_name_H-M   'P 1'
#
loop_
_entity.id
_entity.type
_entity.pdbx_description
1 polymer ?
#
loop_
_entity_poly.entity_id
_entity_poly.type
_entity_poly.pdbx_seq_one_letter_code
_entity_poly.pdbx_strand_id
1 'polypeptide(L)'
;MQVYHSETGLNYSFQIDRTTTVKVAGFNYNVPNDGKTRHLYSAGTSQVNMPVIADNMSACIAVACAAENVDAGTGERRPGAKVRVFHLLPFRREDLMPKQVLASVRDYLRDIKEQGLTMRAALHGGNREGDFSVSTAEALKSLFADEGIPLEFDETCANRTSETLLGAVILNDNSTQFIKHLVAL
;
A
#
# COMPACT_ATOMS: atom_id res chain seq x y z
N MET A 1 -3.37 11.92 20.45
CA MET A 1 -4.00 11.34 19.25
C MET A 1 -4.92 10.23 19.71
N GLN A 2 -6.23 10.37 19.51
CA GLN A 2 -7.23 9.42 20.02
C GLN A 2 -7.67 8.56 18.84
N VAL A 3 -7.30 7.28 18.84
CA VAL A 3 -7.74 6.32 17.82
C VAL A 3 -9.13 5.86 18.22
N TYR A 4 -10.15 6.18 17.42
CA TYR A 4 -11.50 5.69 17.62
C TYR A 4 -11.64 4.31 16.99
N HIS A 5 -11.94 3.28 17.78
CA HIS A 5 -12.24 1.94 17.29
C HIS A 5 -13.76 1.81 17.01
N SER A 6 -14.13 1.26 15.85
CA SER A 6 -15.51 0.86 15.56
C SER A 6 -15.78 -0.53 16.16
N GLU A 7 -17.04 -0.76 16.56
CA GLU A 7 -17.52 -1.98 17.21
C GLU A 7 -17.41 -3.26 16.33
N THR A 8 -17.05 -3.12 15.05
CA THR A 8 -16.91 -4.23 14.08
C THR A 8 -15.48 -4.69 13.80
N GLY A 9 -14.46 -4.09 14.43
CA GLY A 9 -13.07 -4.45 14.16
C GLY A 9 -12.51 -3.76 12.91
N LEU A 10 -11.36 -3.12 13.10
CA LEU A 10 -10.58 -2.33 12.11
C LEU A 10 -11.31 -1.11 11.54
N ASN A 11 -11.30 -0.01 12.31
CA ASN A 11 -11.60 1.31 11.77
C ASN A 11 -10.40 1.80 10.94
N TYR A 12 -10.47 1.67 9.60
CA TYR A 12 -9.45 2.15 8.66
C TYR A 12 -9.49 3.69 8.45
N SER A 13 -9.86 4.44 9.49
CA SER A 13 -9.89 5.90 9.46
C SER A 13 -8.67 6.48 10.15
N PHE A 14 -8.09 7.53 9.55
CA PHE A 14 -7.01 8.30 10.16
C PHE A 14 -7.42 9.77 10.27
N GLN A 15 -7.32 10.31 11.48
CA GLN A 15 -7.65 11.70 11.74
C GLN A 15 -6.54 12.63 11.26
N ILE A 16 -6.95 13.71 10.59
CA ILE A 16 -6.06 14.76 10.10
C ILE A 16 -6.54 16.12 10.58
N ASP A 17 -5.57 17.03 10.71
CA ASP A 17 -5.80 18.44 10.99
C ASP A 17 -4.95 19.32 10.06
N ARG A 18 -4.97 20.63 10.28
CA ARG A 18 -4.22 21.61 9.47
C ARG A 18 -2.69 21.46 9.57
N THR A 19 -2.18 20.69 10.53
CA THR A 19 -0.75 20.45 10.74
C THR A 19 -0.29 19.11 10.18
N THR A 20 -1.23 18.25 9.79
CA THR A 20 -0.92 16.90 9.31
C THR A 20 -0.33 16.93 7.91
N THR A 21 0.87 16.37 7.75
CA THR A 21 1.48 16.18 6.43
C THR A 21 1.11 14.82 5.86
N VAL A 22 0.46 14.81 4.70
CA VAL A 22 0.09 13.61 3.95
C VAL A 22 0.98 13.47 2.72
N LYS A 23 1.56 12.30 2.50
CA LYS A 23 2.26 11.96 1.25
C LYS A 23 1.29 11.25 0.30
N VAL A 24 1.29 11.64 -0.97
CA VAL A 24 0.38 11.07 -1.97
C VAL A 24 1.16 10.35 -3.05
N ALA A 25 0.81 9.08 -3.29
CA ALA A 25 1.24 8.29 -4.44
C ALA A 25 0.24 8.50 -5.59
N GLY A 26 0.68 9.25 -6.59
CA GLY A 26 -0.06 9.45 -7.84
C GLY A 26 0.56 8.69 -9.00
N PHE A 27 -0.25 8.41 -10.02
CA PHE A 27 0.21 7.90 -11.31
C PHE A 27 0.25 9.04 -12.34
N ASN A 28 1.30 9.09 -13.17
CA ASN A 28 1.40 10.01 -14.29
C ASN A 28 1.69 9.24 -15.59
N TYR A 29 0.67 9.09 -16.44
CA TYR A 29 0.78 8.33 -17.69
C TYR A 29 1.73 8.94 -18.74
N ASN A 30 2.18 10.19 -18.53
CA ASN A 30 3.09 10.87 -19.45
C ASN A 30 4.55 10.39 -19.31
N VAL A 31 4.87 9.60 -18.29
CA VAL A 31 6.20 9.03 -18.09
C VAL A 31 6.14 7.52 -18.33
N PRO A 32 6.56 7.01 -19.49
CA PRO A 32 6.55 5.57 -19.74
C PRO A 32 7.56 4.87 -18.82
N ASN A 33 7.27 3.61 -18.48
CA ASN A 33 8.20 2.78 -17.73
C ASN A 33 9.30 2.25 -18.67
N ASP A 34 10.50 2.05 -18.14
CA ASP A 34 11.64 1.46 -18.81
C ASP A 34 12.37 0.45 -17.91
N GLY A 35 13.45 -0.16 -18.42
CA GLY A 35 14.26 -1.13 -17.68
C GLY A 35 14.96 -0.57 -16.42
N LYS A 36 14.91 0.74 -16.19
CA LYS A 36 15.48 1.42 -15.02
C LYS A 36 14.39 1.95 -14.08
N THR A 37 13.11 1.80 -14.42
CA THR A 37 11.98 2.18 -13.56
C THR A 37 12.09 1.48 -12.21
N ARG A 38 12.52 2.24 -11.20
CA ARG A 38 12.45 1.86 -9.78
C ARG A 38 11.47 2.80 -9.07
N HIS A 39 10.49 2.22 -8.38
CA HIS A 39 9.58 2.93 -7.47
C HIS A 39 8.69 4.03 -8.07
N LEU A 40 8.51 4.10 -9.39
CA LEU A 40 7.64 5.09 -10.01
C LEU A 40 6.18 4.83 -9.59
N TYR A 41 5.49 5.92 -9.26
CA TYR A 41 4.11 5.96 -8.73
C TYR A 41 3.95 5.39 -7.33
N SER A 42 4.99 5.52 -6.50
CA SER A 42 4.91 5.20 -5.08
C SER A 42 5.40 6.33 -4.20
N ALA A 43 4.82 6.42 -3.01
CA ALA A 43 5.29 7.27 -1.93
C ALA A 43 5.53 6.41 -0.69
N GLY A 44 6.41 6.84 0.20
CA GLY A 44 6.73 6.10 1.42
C GLY A 44 7.28 6.97 2.52
N THR A 45 7.28 6.43 3.74
CA THR A 45 7.83 7.09 4.91
C THR A 45 8.30 6.08 5.96
N SER A 46 9.24 6.54 6.79
CA SER A 46 9.63 5.91 8.06
C SER A 46 9.33 6.82 9.26
N GLN A 47 8.59 7.91 9.02
CA GLN A 47 8.19 8.86 10.07
C GLN A 47 6.82 8.49 10.64
N VAL A 48 6.68 8.60 11.95
CA VAL A 48 5.41 8.42 12.66
C VAL A 48 4.42 9.55 12.32
N ASN A 49 3.14 9.24 12.36
CA ASN A 49 1.99 10.12 12.08
C ASN A 49 2.03 10.84 10.71
N MET A 50 2.77 10.28 9.75
CA MET A 50 2.82 10.78 8.38
C MET A 50 2.11 9.78 7.47
N PRO A 51 0.80 9.92 7.23
CA PRO A 51 0.09 9.01 6.35
C PRO A 51 0.61 9.11 4.91
N VAL A 52 0.65 7.96 4.25
CA VAL A 52 0.94 7.83 2.82
C VAL A 52 -0.31 7.24 2.16
N ILE A 53 -0.83 7.86 1.11
CA ILE A 53 -2.10 7.45 0.48
C ILE A 53 -2.00 7.41 -1.05
N ALA A 54 -2.89 6.66 -1.68
CA ALA A 54 -3.24 6.75 -3.09
C ALA A 54 -4.78 6.84 -3.19
N ASP A 55 -5.27 7.70 -4.08
CA ASP A 55 -6.70 7.94 -4.26
C ASP A 55 -7.07 7.95 -5.76
N ASN A 56 -8.36 7.84 -6.05
CA ASN A 56 -8.93 7.67 -7.39
C ASN A 56 -8.54 6.32 -8.03
N MET A 57 -8.68 5.24 -7.27
CA MET A 57 -8.32 3.87 -7.68
C MET A 57 -9.36 3.22 -8.62
N SER A 58 -9.89 3.94 -9.61
CA SER A 58 -10.91 3.41 -10.53
C SER A 58 -10.42 2.16 -11.27
N ALA A 59 -9.70 2.30 -12.39
CA ALA A 59 -9.09 1.16 -13.07
C ALA A 59 -7.74 0.75 -12.45
N CYS A 60 -7.07 1.68 -11.77
CA CYS A 60 -5.80 1.47 -11.09
C CYS A 60 -5.93 0.55 -9.88
N ILE A 61 -4.82 -0.09 -9.51
CA ILE A 61 -4.69 -0.87 -8.27
C ILE A 61 -3.75 -0.12 -7.34
N ALA A 62 -4.20 0.19 -6.12
CA ALA A 62 -3.31 0.59 -5.04
C ALA A 62 -2.77 -0.63 -4.30
N VAL A 63 -1.50 -0.54 -3.93
CA VAL A 63 -0.84 -1.48 -3.02
C VAL A 63 -0.32 -0.69 -1.84
N ALA A 64 -0.78 -0.97 -0.63
CA ALA A 64 -0.16 -0.46 0.58
C ALA A 64 0.68 -1.57 1.23
N CYS A 65 1.95 -1.27 1.49
CA CYS A 65 2.86 -2.13 2.24
C CYS A 65 3.14 -1.47 3.60
N ALA A 66 2.98 -2.25 4.67
CA ALA A 66 3.24 -1.81 6.02
C ALA A 66 4.21 -2.80 6.69
N ALA A 67 5.34 -2.29 7.17
CA ALA A 67 6.40 -3.09 7.77
C ALA A 67 6.73 -2.57 9.18
N GLU A 68 6.74 -3.48 10.14
CA GLU A 68 6.98 -3.21 11.55
C GLU A 68 8.29 -3.86 11.99
N ASN A 69 9.04 -3.17 12.86
CA ASN A 69 10.18 -3.75 13.55
C ASN A 69 9.67 -4.42 14.83
N VAL A 70 9.32 -5.69 14.74
CA VAL A 70 8.79 -6.47 15.87
C VAL A 70 9.89 -7.35 16.43
N ASP A 71 10.18 -7.21 17.71
CA ASP A 71 11.12 -8.11 18.38
C ASP A 71 10.54 -9.52 18.46
N ALA A 72 11.25 -10.50 17.90
CA ALA A 72 10.77 -11.87 17.79
C ALA A 72 10.60 -12.60 19.14
N GLY A 73 11.29 -12.15 20.20
CA GLY A 73 11.23 -12.78 21.52
C GLY A 73 10.12 -12.21 22.42
N THR A 74 9.82 -10.93 22.27
CA THR A 74 8.91 -10.18 23.15
C THR A 74 7.63 -9.70 22.47
N GLY A 75 7.60 -9.64 21.13
CA GLY A 75 6.51 -9.04 20.37
C GLY A 75 6.47 -7.50 20.44
N GLU A 76 7.48 -6.87 21.07
CA GLU A 76 7.55 -5.42 21.21
C GLU A 76 7.83 -4.75 19.87
N ARG A 77 7.13 -3.64 19.59
CA ARG A 77 7.36 -2.80 18.41
C ARG A 77 8.45 -1.77 18.67
N ARG A 78 9.51 -1.82 17.88
CA ARG A 78 10.68 -0.94 17.94
C ARG A 78 10.64 0.13 16.85
N PRO A 79 11.43 1.21 17.00
CA PRO A 79 11.66 2.16 15.92
C PRO A 79 12.20 1.47 14.66
N GLY A 80 11.88 2.04 13.49
CA GLY A 80 12.34 1.52 12.19
C GLY A 80 11.22 0.98 11.30
N ALA A 81 9.95 1.10 11.70
CA ALA A 81 8.81 0.80 10.85
C ALA A 81 8.83 1.61 9.53
N LYS A 82 8.25 1.03 8.47
CA LYS A 82 8.23 1.61 7.13
C LYS A 82 6.87 1.36 6.49
N VAL A 83 6.33 2.38 5.84
CA VAL A 83 5.14 2.24 5.00
C VAL A 83 5.41 2.77 3.60
N ARG A 84 4.85 2.12 2.59
CA ARG A 84 4.91 2.55 1.19
C ARG A 84 3.59 2.22 0.50
N VAL A 85 3.11 3.15 -0.32
CA VAL A 85 1.94 2.95 -1.17
C VAL A 85 2.35 3.07 -2.62
N PHE A 86 1.92 2.13 -3.45
CA PHE A 86 2.07 2.14 -4.90
C PHE A 86 0.72 2.39 -5.56
N HIS A 87 0.71 3.17 -6.63
CA HIS A 87 -0.44 3.47 -7.48
C HIS A 87 -0.16 2.90 -8.87
N LEU A 88 -0.74 1.74 -9.19
CA LEU A 88 -0.38 0.96 -10.36
C LEU A 88 -1.47 1.02 -11.43
N LEU A 89 -1.08 1.37 -12.66
CA LEU A 89 -1.96 1.22 -13.82
C LEU A 89 -2.06 -0.26 -14.23
N PRO A 90 -3.21 -0.73 -14.75
CA PRO A 90 -3.34 -2.08 -15.28
C PRO A 90 -2.25 -2.52 -16.27
N PHE A 91 -1.75 -3.74 -16.07
CA PHE A 91 -0.63 -4.36 -16.79
C PHE A 91 -0.91 -4.74 -18.26
N ARG A 92 -2.14 -4.65 -18.77
CA ARG A 92 -2.41 -4.96 -20.19
C ARG A 92 -1.67 -4.03 -21.17
N ARG A 93 -1.19 -2.88 -20.69
CA ARG A 93 -0.29 -1.99 -21.43
C ARG A 93 1.15 -2.46 -21.30
N GLU A 94 1.56 -3.38 -22.19
CA GLU A 94 2.94 -3.91 -22.24
C GLU A 94 3.99 -2.79 -22.44
N ASP A 95 3.61 -1.68 -23.07
CA ASP A 95 4.44 -0.48 -23.21
C ASP A 95 4.78 0.19 -21.87
N LEU A 96 4.05 -0.16 -20.80
CA LEU A 96 4.34 0.25 -19.43
C LEU A 96 5.15 -0.80 -18.66
N MET A 97 5.81 -1.72 -19.36
CA MET A 97 6.78 -2.66 -18.80
C MET A 97 6.30 -3.38 -17.50
N PRO A 98 5.16 -4.11 -17.54
CA PRO A 98 4.57 -4.73 -16.34
C PRO A 98 5.54 -5.60 -15.53
N LYS A 99 6.44 -6.33 -16.21
CA LYS A 99 7.44 -7.18 -15.55
C LYS A 99 8.42 -6.36 -14.71
N GLN A 100 8.80 -5.18 -15.17
CA GLN A 100 9.69 -4.26 -14.48
C GLN A 100 8.98 -3.61 -13.30
N VAL A 101 7.69 -3.30 -13.43
CA VAL A 101 6.87 -2.83 -12.30
C VAL A 101 6.78 -3.89 -11.21
N LEU A 102 6.46 -5.14 -11.56
CA LEU A 102 6.43 -6.27 -10.62
C LEU A 102 7.81 -6.53 -10.00
N ALA A 103 8.89 -6.45 -10.77
CA ALA A 103 10.25 -6.53 -10.25
C ALA A 103 10.55 -5.42 -9.25
N SER A 104 10.14 -4.17 -9.54
CA SER A 104 10.36 -3.07 -8.61
C SER A 104 9.57 -3.22 -7.30
N VAL A 105 8.35 -3.75 -7.33
CA VAL A 105 7.59 -4.05 -6.10
C VAL A 105 8.30 -5.16 -5.34
N ARG A 106 8.67 -6.26 -6.02
CA ARG A 106 9.40 -7.38 -5.42
C ARG A 106 10.72 -6.99 -4.77
N ASP A 107 11.55 -6.20 -5.47
CA ASP A 107 12.82 -5.69 -4.94
C ASP A 107 12.58 -4.93 -3.63
N TYR A 108 11.56 -4.06 -3.59
CA TYR A 108 11.17 -3.37 -2.36
C TYR A 108 10.75 -4.34 -1.24
N LEU A 109 9.94 -5.37 -1.53
CA LEU A 109 9.53 -6.35 -0.52
C LEU A 109 10.75 -7.08 0.06
N ARG A 110 11.69 -7.49 -0.79
CA ARG A 110 12.91 -8.19 -0.39
C ARG A 110 13.84 -7.31 0.42
N ASP A 111 14.08 -6.07 -0.01
CA ASP A 111 14.90 -5.10 0.72
C ASP A 111 14.40 -4.89 2.15
N ILE A 112 13.07 -4.86 2.33
CA ILE A 112 12.46 -4.68 3.65
C ILE A 112 12.58 -5.95 4.51
N LYS A 113 12.41 -7.14 3.92
CA LYS A 113 12.63 -8.41 4.61
C LYS A 113 14.08 -8.59 5.04
N GLU A 114 15.05 -8.19 4.20
CA GLU A 114 16.48 -8.22 4.51
C GLU A 114 16.84 -7.30 5.68
N GLN A 115 16.07 -6.23 5.90
CA GLN A 115 16.18 -5.36 7.08
C GLN A 115 15.58 -6.00 8.36
N GLY A 116 15.05 -7.23 8.28
CA GLY A 116 14.45 -7.93 9.40
C GLY A 116 13.06 -7.42 9.81
N LEU A 117 12.39 -6.63 8.95
CA LEU A 117 11.07 -6.08 9.26
C LEU A 117 9.96 -7.07 8.87
N THR A 118 8.95 -7.17 9.74
CA THR A 118 7.75 -7.98 9.49
C THR A 118 6.77 -7.16 8.65
N MET A 119 6.47 -7.63 7.44
CA MET A 119 5.62 -6.89 6.49
C MET A 119 4.27 -7.56 6.28
N ARG A 120 3.25 -6.73 6.06
CA ARG A 120 1.94 -7.08 5.49
C ARG A 120 1.59 -6.12 4.35
N ALA A 121 0.67 -6.55 3.49
CA ALA A 121 0.18 -5.74 2.38
C ALA A 121 -1.35 -5.64 2.37
N ALA A 122 -1.87 -4.65 1.68
CA ALA A 122 -3.28 -4.48 1.40
C ALA A 122 -3.48 -4.01 -0.04
N LEU A 123 -4.59 -4.43 -0.66
CA LEU A 123 -4.93 -4.11 -2.04
C LEU A 123 -6.30 -3.46 -2.14
N HIS A 124 -6.41 -2.47 -3.02
CA HIS A 124 -7.66 -1.74 -3.25
C HIS A 124 -7.73 -1.21 -4.68
N GLY A 125 -8.95 -1.14 -5.23
CA GLY A 125 -9.21 -0.51 -6.52
C GLY A 125 -9.52 -1.48 -7.65
N GLY A 126 -9.37 -1.00 -8.88
CA GLY A 126 -9.64 -1.77 -10.07
C GLY A 126 -11.11 -1.79 -10.44
N ASN A 127 -11.36 -1.98 -11.73
CA ASN A 127 -12.71 -2.14 -12.24
C ASN A 127 -13.29 -3.47 -11.76
N ARG A 128 -14.57 -3.44 -11.36
CA ARG A 128 -15.30 -4.65 -10.92
C ARG A 128 -15.49 -5.65 -12.06
N GLU A 129 -15.54 -5.15 -13.29
CA GLU A 129 -15.78 -5.92 -14.51
C GLU A 129 -14.67 -5.64 -15.54
N GLY A 130 -14.30 -6.68 -16.29
CA GLY A 130 -13.30 -6.63 -17.35
C GLY A 130 -11.88 -7.02 -16.90
N ASP A 131 -11.11 -7.58 -17.83
CA ASP A 131 -9.82 -8.24 -17.52
C ASP A 131 -8.67 -7.30 -17.12
N PHE A 132 -8.78 -6.00 -17.42
CA PHE A 132 -7.66 -5.07 -17.31
C PHE A 132 -7.11 -5.03 -15.88
N SER A 133 -7.97 -4.70 -14.91
CA SER A 133 -7.60 -4.62 -13.50
C SER A 133 -7.42 -6.01 -12.88
N VAL A 134 -8.22 -7.00 -13.30
CA VAL A 134 -8.21 -8.36 -12.74
C VAL A 134 -6.85 -9.03 -12.92
N SER A 135 -6.31 -9.05 -14.14
CA SER A 135 -4.98 -9.65 -14.40
C SER A 135 -3.86 -8.99 -13.60
N THR A 136 -3.97 -7.69 -13.33
CA THR A 136 -3.01 -6.93 -12.52
C THR A 136 -3.11 -7.31 -11.05
N ALA A 137 -4.34 -7.38 -10.52
CA ALA A 137 -4.59 -7.80 -9.15
C ALA A 137 -4.13 -9.24 -8.91
N GLU A 138 -4.41 -10.17 -9.82
CA GLU A 138 -3.91 -11.56 -9.72
C GLU A 138 -2.37 -11.62 -9.71
N ALA A 139 -1.70 -10.90 -10.61
CA ALA A 139 -0.23 -10.88 -10.65
C ALA A 139 0.38 -10.34 -9.35
N LEU A 140 -0.24 -9.33 -8.73
CA LEU A 140 0.18 -8.79 -7.44
C LEU A 140 -0.05 -9.80 -6.31
N LYS A 141 -1.20 -10.49 -6.29
CA LYS A 141 -1.49 -11.54 -5.31
C LYS A 141 -0.51 -12.70 -5.40
N SER A 142 -0.20 -13.16 -6.61
CA SER A 142 0.85 -14.17 -6.83
C SER A 142 2.21 -13.68 -6.32
N LEU A 143 2.58 -12.42 -6.61
CA LEU A 143 3.83 -11.85 -6.09
C LEU A 143 3.89 -11.86 -4.56
N PHE A 144 2.83 -11.46 -3.86
CA PHE A 144 2.83 -11.48 -2.39
C PHE A 144 2.87 -12.90 -1.84
N ALA A 145 2.15 -13.84 -2.45
CA ALA A 145 2.20 -15.26 -2.06
C ALA A 145 3.61 -15.84 -2.23
N ASP A 146 4.26 -15.58 -3.37
CA ASP A 146 5.62 -16.06 -3.68
C ASP A 146 6.66 -15.47 -2.72
N GLU A 147 6.50 -14.20 -2.32
CA GLU A 147 7.38 -13.54 -1.35
C GLU A 147 6.98 -13.80 0.12
N GLY A 148 5.93 -14.59 0.37
CA GLY A 148 5.44 -14.92 1.71
C GLY A 148 4.90 -13.71 2.49
N ILE A 149 4.35 -12.72 1.80
CA ILE A 149 3.78 -11.51 2.39
C ILE A 149 2.28 -11.70 2.63
N PRO A 150 1.79 -11.65 3.87
CA PRO A 150 0.36 -11.74 4.14
C PRO A 150 -0.40 -10.52 3.61
N LEU A 151 -1.55 -10.77 3.00
CA LEU A 151 -2.54 -9.74 2.70
C LEU A 151 -3.48 -9.57 3.89
N GLU A 152 -3.57 -8.36 4.44
CA GLU A 152 -4.56 -8.06 5.46
C GLU A 152 -5.96 -7.99 4.88
N PHE A 153 -6.09 -7.39 3.69
CA PHE A 153 -7.31 -7.41 2.90
C PHE A 153 -7.02 -7.26 1.41
N ASP A 154 -7.96 -7.75 0.62
CA ASP A 154 -8.02 -7.57 -0.84
C ASP A 154 -9.40 -7.02 -1.21
N GLU A 155 -9.46 -5.71 -1.46
CA GLU A 155 -10.65 -5.03 -1.97
C GLU A 155 -10.46 -4.62 -3.44
N THR A 156 -9.84 -5.50 -4.23
CA THR A 156 -9.67 -5.27 -5.66
C THR A 156 -10.79 -5.87 -6.51
N CYS A 157 -11.09 -5.23 -7.63
CA CYS A 157 -11.98 -5.74 -8.69
C CYS A 157 -13.34 -6.21 -8.13
N ALA A 158 -13.68 -7.49 -8.27
CA ALA A 158 -14.94 -8.06 -7.80
C ALA A 158 -15.15 -7.91 -6.27
N ASN A 159 -14.06 -7.84 -5.49
CA ASN A 159 -14.09 -7.67 -4.04
C ASN A 159 -14.23 -6.20 -3.62
N ARG A 160 -14.17 -5.25 -4.56
CA ARG A 160 -14.23 -3.83 -4.27
C ARG A 160 -15.63 -3.41 -3.83
N THR A 161 -15.77 -2.95 -2.60
CA THR A 161 -17.07 -2.52 -2.03
C THR A 161 -17.26 -1.01 -1.99
N SER A 162 -16.20 -0.23 -2.18
CA SER A 162 -16.23 1.23 -2.08
C SER A 162 -15.21 1.94 -2.97
N GLU A 163 -15.49 3.20 -3.29
CA GLU A 163 -14.57 4.14 -3.97
C GLU A 163 -13.79 4.94 -2.92
N THR A 164 -12.98 4.25 -2.11
CA THR A 164 -12.13 4.86 -1.08
C THR A 164 -10.68 5.03 -1.55
N LEU A 165 -9.88 5.80 -0.81
CA LEU A 165 -8.43 5.79 -0.95
C LEU A 165 -7.84 4.50 -0.33
N LEU A 166 -6.58 4.23 -0.61
CA LEU A 166 -5.80 3.27 0.16
C LEU A 166 -4.51 3.92 0.65
N GLY A 167 -4.20 3.73 1.91
CA GLY A 167 -3.01 4.28 2.53
C GLY A 167 -2.46 3.43 3.67
N ALA A 168 -1.36 3.92 4.23
CA ALA A 168 -0.78 3.38 5.44
C ALA A 168 -0.09 4.49 6.25
N VAL A 169 0.00 4.29 7.56
CA VAL A 169 0.67 5.19 8.50
C VAL A 169 1.41 4.39 9.55
N ILE A 170 2.46 4.98 10.11
CA ILE A 170 3.15 4.50 11.31
C ILE A 170 2.64 5.32 12.49
N LEU A 171 2.17 4.70 13.56
CA LEU A 171 1.68 5.35 14.76
C LEU A 171 2.82 5.64 15.75
N ASN A 172 2.53 6.40 16.81
CA ASN A 172 3.53 6.78 17.83
C ASN A 172 4.16 5.59 18.58
N ASP A 173 3.47 4.46 18.63
CA ASP A 173 3.96 3.22 19.25
C ASP A 173 4.73 2.32 18.26
N ASN A 174 5.11 2.86 17.09
CA ASN A 174 5.75 2.15 15.98
C ASN A 174 4.91 1.05 15.32
N SER A 175 3.63 0.90 15.69
CA SER A 175 2.70 0.09 14.92
C SER A 175 2.35 0.75 13.61
N THR A 176 1.83 -0.04 12.67
CA THR A 176 1.34 0.44 11.40
C THR A 176 -0.17 0.28 11.31
N GLN A 177 -0.81 1.08 10.48
CA GLN A 177 -2.24 0.96 10.21
C GLN A 177 -2.52 1.27 8.75
N PHE A 178 -3.36 0.46 8.10
CA PHE A 178 -3.90 0.78 6.78
C PHE A 178 -5.01 1.83 6.90
N ILE A 179 -5.15 2.66 5.86
CA ILE A 179 -6.09 3.78 5.84
C ILE A 179 -6.97 3.64 4.60
N LYS A 180 -8.27 3.80 4.79
CA LYS A 180 -9.28 3.93 3.74
C LYS A 180 -10.03 5.26 3.80
N HIS A 181 -9.97 5.94 4.94
CA HIS A 181 -10.63 7.23 5.14
C HIS A 181 -9.70 8.20 5.86
N LEU A 182 -9.58 9.43 5.34
CA LEU A 182 -9.04 10.55 6.10
C LEU A 182 -10.21 11.35 6.68
N VAL A 183 -10.18 11.58 7.99
CA VAL A 183 -11.25 12.26 8.71
C VAL A 183 -10.70 13.57 9.27
N ALA A 184 -11.30 14.69 8.93
CA ALA A 184 -10.91 15.99 9.49
C ALA A 184 -11.44 16.14 10.92
N LEU A 185 -10.61 16.71 11.80
CA LEU A 185 -11.02 17.22 13.12
C LEU A 185 -11.69 18.59 13.01
#